data_AF-A0A8C6MD84-F1
#
_entry.id   AF-A0A8C6MD84-F1
#
_cell.length_a   1.000
_cell.length_b   1.000
_cell.length_c   1.000
_cell.angle_alpha   90.00
_cell.angle_beta   90.00
_cell.angle_gamma   90.00
#
_symmetry.space_group_name_H-M   'P 1'
#
loop_
_entity.id
_entity.type
_entity.pdbx_description
1 polymer ?
#
loop_
_entity_poly.entity_id
_entity_poly.type
_entity_poly.pdbx_seq_one_letter_code
_entity_poly.pdbx_strand_id
1 'polypeptide(L)'
;MQSVLKVDHSEQSFAEVEVPMPSPEPQTPMDADKASIYRHPLFPLLALLFEKCEQSTLSSDCITSASFDVDIENFVHCQEKEGKPFFSEDPELDNLAPITCF
;
A
#
# COMPACT_ATOMS: atom_id res chain seq x y z
N MET A 1 48.47 -14.05 -19.19
CA MET A 1 47.87 -13.08 -18.24
C MET A 1 47.10 -12.07 -19.08
N GLN A 2 45.88 -12.40 -19.49
CA GLN A 2 44.63 -11.88 -18.91
C GLN A 2 44.64 -10.35 -18.73
N SER A 3 43.94 -9.65 -19.63
CA SER A 3 42.90 -8.65 -19.30
C SER A 3 42.29 -8.12 -20.61
N VAL A 4 41.17 -8.71 -21.00
CA VAL A 4 40.17 -8.11 -21.89
C VAL A 4 39.13 -7.52 -20.95
N LEU A 5 38.66 -6.29 -21.20
CA LEU A 5 37.26 -5.86 -21.04
C LEU A 5 37.15 -4.46 -21.64
N LYS A 6 36.46 -4.42 -22.77
CA LYS A 6 36.15 -3.27 -23.62
C LYS A 6 34.93 -2.56 -23.01
N VAL A 7 35.08 -1.31 -22.61
CA VAL A 7 33.94 -0.44 -22.29
C VAL A 7 33.71 0.44 -23.51
N ASP A 8 32.80 0.02 -24.37
CA ASP A 8 32.33 0.82 -25.51
C ASP A 8 31.07 1.56 -25.08
N HIS A 9 31.14 2.88 -25.19
CA HIS A 9 30.09 3.84 -24.94
C HIS A 9 29.08 3.74 -26.08
N SER A 10 27.92 3.12 -25.84
CA SER A 10 26.83 3.09 -26.82
C SER A 10 25.63 3.81 -26.22
N GLU A 11 25.40 5.03 -26.73
CA GLU A 11 24.11 5.71 -26.70
C GLU A 11 23.01 4.75 -27.13
N GLN A 12 21.99 4.55 -26.30
CA GLN A 12 20.76 3.95 -26.77
C GLN A 12 19.54 4.73 -26.28
N SER A 13 18.84 5.21 -27.29
CA SER A 13 17.70 6.11 -27.27
C SER A 13 16.51 5.56 -26.50
N PHE A 14 15.75 6.49 -25.92
CA PHE A 14 14.38 6.32 -25.45
C PHE A 14 13.56 5.49 -26.45
N ALA A 15 13.10 4.33 -25.99
CA ALA A 15 11.91 3.70 -26.51
C ALA A 15 10.84 3.81 -25.41
N GLU A 16 9.85 4.67 -25.63
CA GLU A 16 8.56 4.61 -24.94
C GLU A 16 7.99 3.21 -25.17
N VAL A 17 8.09 2.36 -24.16
CA VAL A 17 7.21 1.20 -24.05
C VAL A 17 5.93 1.75 -23.43
N GLU A 18 4.99 2.14 -24.30
CA GLU A 18 3.58 2.22 -23.93
C GLU A 18 3.16 0.80 -23.55
N VAL A 19 3.27 0.49 -22.25
CA VAL A 19 2.71 -0.74 -21.70
C VAL A 19 1.19 -0.53 -21.72
N PRO A 20 0.40 -1.31 -22.49
CA PRO A 20 -1.04 -1.21 -22.42
C PRO A 20 -1.42 -1.56 -20.99
N MET A 21 -1.96 -0.61 -20.24
CA MET A 21 -2.46 -0.86 -18.89
C MET A 21 -3.57 -1.92 -19.01
N PRO A 22 -3.38 -3.17 -18.53
CA PRO A 22 -4.52 -4.05 -18.40
C PRO A 22 -5.34 -3.48 -17.24
N SER A 23 -6.56 -3.03 -17.52
CA SER A 23 -7.56 -2.87 -16.47
C SER A 23 -7.61 -4.21 -15.71
N PRO A 24 -7.43 -4.25 -14.38
CA PRO A 24 -7.50 -5.48 -13.64
C PRO A 24 -8.99 -5.87 -13.53
N GLU A 25 -9.53 -6.50 -14.56
CA GLU A 25 -10.75 -7.29 -14.43
C GLU A 25 -10.39 -8.50 -13.55
N PRO A 26 -11.07 -8.73 -12.42
CA PRO A 26 -10.74 -9.83 -11.51
C PRO A 26 -10.78 -11.17 -12.25
N GLN A 27 -9.61 -11.78 -12.49
CA GLN A 27 -9.48 -13.03 -13.25
C GLN A 27 -9.85 -14.27 -12.41
N THR A 28 -9.91 -14.11 -11.08
CA THR A 28 -10.25 -15.16 -10.11
C THR A 28 -11.08 -14.58 -8.96
N PRO A 29 -11.85 -15.41 -8.22
CA PRO A 29 -12.54 -14.96 -7.00
C PRO A 29 -11.58 -14.31 -6.00
N MET A 30 -10.37 -14.85 -5.87
CA MET A 30 -9.34 -14.33 -4.97
C MET A 30 -8.82 -12.94 -5.38
N ASP A 31 -8.82 -12.60 -6.67
CA ASP A 31 -8.50 -11.24 -7.12
C ASP A 31 -9.61 -10.25 -6.79
N ALA A 32 -10.87 -10.69 -6.79
CA ALA A 32 -11.99 -9.86 -6.38
C ALA A 32 -11.91 -9.55 -4.87
N ASP A 33 -11.63 -10.55 -4.04
CA ASP A 33 -11.46 -10.36 -2.59
C ASP A 33 -10.32 -9.38 -2.28
N LYS A 34 -9.17 -9.54 -2.95
CA LYS A 34 -8.06 -8.61 -2.86
C LYS A 34 -8.47 -7.20 -3.26
N ALA A 35 -9.15 -7.03 -4.40
CA ALA A 35 -9.61 -5.74 -4.86
C ALA A 35 -10.56 -5.07 -3.84
N SER A 36 -11.44 -5.84 -3.21
CA SER A 36 -12.34 -5.34 -2.17
C SER A 36 -11.58 -4.85 -0.94
N ILE A 37 -10.53 -5.56 -0.50
CA ILE A 37 -9.66 -5.12 0.60
C ILE A 37 -8.94 -3.80 0.23
N TYR A 38 -8.38 -3.70 -0.98
CA TYR A 38 -7.66 -2.49 -1.42
C TYR A 38 -8.59 -1.28 -1.61
N ARG A 39 -9.87 -1.50 -1.87
CA ARG A 39 -10.88 -0.44 -2.00
C ARG A 39 -11.53 -0.06 -0.66
N HIS A 40 -11.15 -0.73 0.43
CA HIS A 40 -11.73 -0.50 1.74
C HIS A 40 -11.42 0.93 2.23
N PRO A 41 -12.39 1.69 2.78
CA PRO A 41 -12.16 3.07 3.18
C PRO A 41 -11.06 3.23 4.25
N LEU A 42 -10.89 2.23 5.13
CA LEU A 42 -9.82 2.18 6.12
C LEU A 42 -8.44 1.77 5.57
N PHE A 43 -8.35 1.25 4.33
CA PHE A 43 -7.09 0.74 3.78
C PHE A 43 -5.96 1.79 3.81
N PRO A 44 -6.18 3.08 3.45
CA PRO A 44 -5.15 4.10 3.53
C PRO A 44 -4.59 4.30 4.95
N LEU A 45 -5.45 4.24 5.98
CA LEU A 45 -5.03 4.32 7.37
C LEU A 45 -4.25 3.07 7.77
N LEU A 46 -4.76 1.87 7.46
CA LEU A 46 -4.10 0.61 7.78
C LEU A 46 -2.71 0.51 7.14
N ALA A 47 -2.58 0.89 5.86
CA ALA A 47 -1.31 0.92 5.16
C ALA A 47 -0.29 1.84 5.84
N LEU A 48 -0.72 3.05 6.24
CA LEU A 48 0.11 4.00 6.97
C LEU A 48 0.56 3.44 8.34
N LEU A 49 -0.37 2.86 9.10
CA LEU A 49 -0.06 2.27 10.41
C LEU A 49 0.93 1.10 10.27
N PHE A 50 0.78 0.24 9.26
CA PHE A 50 1.70 -0.87 9.02
C PHE A 50 3.10 -0.40 8.64
N GLU A 51 3.22 0.63 7.80
CA GLU A 51 4.53 1.23 7.47
C GLU A 51 5.23 1.76 8.73
N LYS A 52 4.50 2.44 9.63
CA LYS A 52 5.06 2.94 10.89
C LYS A 52 5.44 1.81 11.85
N CYS A 53 4.67 0.73 11.90
CA CYS A 53 5.01 -0.47 12.66
C CYS A 53 6.28 -1.14 12.12
N GLU A 54 6.43 -1.24 10.79
CA GLU A 54 7.62 -1.76 10.15
C GLU A 54 8.86 -0.92 10.52
N GLN A 55 8.77 0.41 10.41
CA GLN A 55 9.86 1.31 10.81
C GLN A 55 10.22 1.15 12.30
N SER A 56 9.22 0.99 13.17
CA SER A 56 9.43 0.81 14.61
C SER A 56 10.11 -0.52 14.97
N THR A 57 10.01 -1.53 14.11
CA THR A 57 10.48 -2.89 14.39
C THR A 57 11.73 -3.27 13.59
N LEU A 58 11.95 -2.65 12.43
CA LEU A 58 13.07 -2.93 11.53
C LEU A 58 14.10 -1.80 11.44
N SER A 59 13.75 -0.57 11.81
CA SER A 59 14.66 0.58 11.81
C SER A 59 14.95 1.08 13.23
N SER A 60 16.02 1.87 13.38
CA SER A 60 16.36 2.52 14.65
C SER A 60 15.54 3.78 14.94
N ASP A 61 14.58 4.10 14.07
CA ASP A 61 13.73 5.27 14.20
C ASP A 61 12.76 5.11 15.36
N CYS A 62 12.85 6.01 16.34
CA CYS A 62 11.96 6.02 17.48
C CYS A 62 10.61 6.64 17.08
N ILE A 63 9.77 5.84 16.43
CA ILE A 63 8.36 6.18 16.25
C ILE A 63 7.67 6.06 17.61
N THR A 64 7.06 7.15 18.07
CA THR A 64 6.34 7.15 19.35
C THR A 64 4.90 6.70 19.16
N SER A 65 4.32 6.02 20.17
CA SER A 65 2.91 5.63 20.15
C SER A 65 1.98 6.84 19.92
N ALA A 66 2.33 8.00 20.47
CA ALA A 66 1.61 9.27 20.28
C ALA A 66 1.53 9.71 18.82
N SER A 67 2.49 9.32 17.98
CA SER A 67 2.44 9.66 16.56
C SER A 67 1.38 8.86 15.80
N PHE A 68 0.97 7.68 16.29
CA PHE A 68 -0.14 6.93 15.70
C PHE A 68 -1.48 7.59 16.01
N ASP A 69 -1.65 8.13 17.22
CA ASP A 69 -2.87 8.84 17.61
C ASP A 69 -3.16 10.02 16.66
N VAL A 70 -2.12 10.81 16.36
CA VAL A 70 -2.21 11.96 15.42
C VAL A 70 -2.60 11.52 14.01
N ASP A 71 -2.06 10.41 13.51
CA ASP A 71 -2.39 9.90 12.18
C ASP A 71 -3.84 9.43 12.09
N ILE A 72 -4.33 8.76 13.14
CA ILE A 72 -5.73 8.30 13.23
C ILE A 72 -6.67 9.51 13.28
N GLU A 73 -6.37 10.50 14.12
CA GLU A 73 -7.16 11.74 14.20
C GLU A 73 -7.21 12.48 12.87
N ASN A 74 -6.06 12.60 12.19
CA ASN A 74 -5.98 13.27 10.89
C ASN A 74 -6.76 12.52 9.82
N PHE A 75 -6.73 11.17 9.83
CA PHE A 75 -7.53 10.35 8.93
C PHE A 75 -9.03 10.54 9.18
N VAL A 76 -9.47 10.48 10.44
CA VAL A 76 -10.87 10.72 10.83
C VAL A 76 -11.34 12.09 10.36
N HIS A 77 -10.54 13.13 10.63
CA HIS A 77 -10.86 14.48 10.20
C HIS A 77 -10.97 14.63 8.68
N CYS A 78 -10.09 13.95 7.93
CA CYS A 78 -10.17 13.93 6.47
C CYS A 78 -11.46 13.24 5.97
N GLN A 79 -11.83 12.10 6.54
CA GLN A 79 -13.04 11.36 6.18
C GLN A 79 -14.31 12.19 6.45
N GLU A 80 -14.40 12.84 7.61
CA GLU A 80 -15.53 13.70 7.96
C GLU A 80 -15.64 14.90 6.99
N LYS A 81 -14.50 15.55 6.70
CA LYS A 81 -14.44 16.69 5.77
C LYS A 81 -14.84 16.31 4.35
N GLU A 82 -14.45 15.12 3.90
CA GLU A 82 -14.77 14.61 2.57
C GLU A 82 -16.13 13.92 2.50
N GLY A 83 -16.82 13.72 3.63
CA GLY A 83 -18.11 13.03 3.71
C GLY A 83 -18.03 11.55 3.33
N LYS A 84 -16.84 10.94 3.46
CA LYS A 84 -16.59 9.55 3.08
C LYS A 84 -16.94 8.62 4.25
N PRO A 85 -17.52 7.44 3.99
CA PRO A 85 -17.82 6.47 5.03
C PRO A 85 -16.53 5.85 5.57
N PHE A 86 -16.52 5.51 6.87
CA PHE A 86 -15.43 4.75 7.49
C PHE A 86 -15.49 3.26 7.16
N PHE A 87 -16.70 2.76 6.95
CA PHE A 87 -16.96 1.35 6.71
C PHE A 87 -17.27 1.12 5.24
N SER A 88 -16.95 -0.06 4.76
CA SER A 88 -17.34 -0.48 3.41
C SER A 88 -18.83 -0.84 3.36
N GLU A 89 -19.33 -1.14 2.16
CA GLU A 89 -20.69 -1.68 1.99
C GLU A 89 -20.78 -3.17 2.38
N ASP A 90 -19.64 -3.81 2.67
CA ASP A 90 -19.52 -5.19 3.05
C ASP A 90 -19.05 -5.33 4.52
N PRO A 91 -19.97 -5.61 5.46
CA PRO A 91 -19.63 -5.73 6.88
C PRO A 91 -18.69 -6.90 7.18
N GLU A 92 -18.52 -7.88 6.29
CA GLU A 92 -17.53 -8.95 6.49
C GLU A 92 -16.10 -8.39 6.35
N LEU A 93 -15.90 -7.44 5.43
CA LEU A 93 -14.61 -6.77 5.23
C LEU A 93 -14.26 -5.78 6.35
N ASP A 94 -15.27 -5.17 6.98
CA ASP A 94 -15.09 -4.22 8.08
C ASP A 94 -14.59 -4.89 9.36
N ASN A 95 -14.85 -6.20 9.52
CA ASN A 95 -14.40 -6.97 10.67
C ASN A 95 -12.92 -7.34 10.48
N LEU A 96 -12.01 -6.59 11.14
CA LEU A 96 -10.57 -6.86 11.23
C LEU A 96 -10.21 -8.22 11.91
N ALA A 97 -11.22 -9.03 12.25
CA ALA A 97 -11.15 -10.25 13.04
C ALA A 97 -10.88 -11.57 12.28
N PRO A 98 -10.22 -11.60 11.11
CA PRO A 98 -9.41 -12.77 10.75
C PRO A 98 -7.92 -12.60 11.10
N ILE A 99 -7.47 -11.41 11.55
CA ILE A 99 -6.04 -11.11 11.79
C ILE A 99 -5.56 -11.58 13.18
N THR A 100 -6.43 -12.15 14.03
CA THR A 100 -6.04 -12.65 15.37
C THR A 100 -5.50 -14.10 15.37
N CYS A 101 -5.04 -14.63 14.25
CA CYS A 101 -4.30 -15.90 14.20
C CYS A 101 -2.82 -15.64 13.92
N PHE A 102 -2.13 -15.03 14.89
CA PHE A 102 -0.67 -15.09 15.06
C PHE A 102 -0.35 -15.37 16.52
#